data_AF-A0A817L0F4-F1
#
_entry.id   AF-A0A817L0F4-F1
#
_cell.length_a   1.000
_cell.length_b   1.000
_cell.length_c   1.000
_cell.angle_alpha   90.00
_cell.angle_beta   90.00
_cell.angle_gamma   90.00
#
_symmetry.space_group_name_H-M   'P 1'
#
loop_
_entity.id
_entity.type
_entity.pdbx_description
1 polymer ?
#
loop_
_entity_poly.entity_id
_entity_poly.type
_entity_poly.pdbx_seq_one_letter_code
_entity_poly.pdbx_strand_id
1 'polypeptide(L)'
;MSYVALPSNEIDEQVFNQFESGLWSSRYYQYDAWHGSHQLSLSFDPETSKVTGNGSDDVGDYNIEGIYSTTTHWMGLTKKYQNGTGDLSQNLGHYVTIQVTWNTNQRRFEGK
;
A
#
# COMPACT_ATOMS: atom_id res chain seq x y z
N MET A 1 -27.13 -42.18 -28.96
CA MET A 1 -26.16 -41.82 -27.90
C MET A 1 -25.84 -40.35 -28.08
N SER A 2 -26.45 -39.48 -27.28
CA SER A 2 -26.27 -38.03 -27.39
C SER A 2 -25.23 -37.57 -26.38
N TYR A 3 -24.19 -36.89 -26.86
CA TYR A 3 -23.18 -36.25 -26.03
C TYR A 3 -23.82 -35.03 -25.33
N VAL A 4 -23.76 -35.03 -24.00
CA VAL A 4 -24.06 -33.84 -23.19
C VAL A 4 -22.78 -33.02 -23.12
N ALA A 5 -22.80 -31.83 -23.72
CA ALA A 5 -21.72 -30.86 -23.52
C ALA A 5 -21.83 -30.31 -22.09
N LEU A 6 -20.78 -30.51 -21.28
CA LEU A 6 -20.65 -29.88 -19.97
C LEU A 6 -20.34 -28.39 -20.19
N PRO A 7 -20.95 -27.46 -19.42
CA PRO A 7 -20.65 -26.04 -19.55
C PRO A 7 -19.20 -25.77 -19.16
N SER A 8 -18.63 -24.85 -19.93
CA SER A 8 -17.26 -24.34 -19.92
C SER A 8 -16.77 -23.95 -18.52
N ASN A 9 -15.53 -24.33 -18.23
CA ASN A 9 -14.68 -23.85 -17.15
C ASN A 9 -14.99 -22.39 -16.75
N GLU A 10 -15.73 -22.21 -15.66
CA GLU A 10 -15.60 -21.03 -14.82
C GLU A 10 -14.19 -21.10 -14.23
N ILE A 11 -13.23 -20.47 -14.91
CA ILE A 11 -11.99 -20.10 -14.26
C ILE A 11 -12.44 -19.07 -13.24
N ASP A 12 -12.52 -19.51 -12.00
CA ASP A 12 -12.66 -18.69 -10.81
C ASP A 12 -11.46 -17.73 -10.83
N GLU A 13 -11.61 -16.60 -11.53
CA GLU A 13 -10.70 -15.47 -11.41
C GLU A 13 -10.79 -15.09 -9.94
N GLN A 14 -9.88 -15.62 -9.13
CA GLN A 14 -9.62 -15.11 -7.80
C GLN A 14 -9.37 -13.62 -7.97
N VAL A 15 -10.41 -12.83 -7.67
CA VAL A 15 -10.34 -11.38 -7.66
C VAL A 15 -9.35 -11.07 -6.55
N PHE A 16 -8.10 -10.84 -6.95
CA PHE A 16 -7.02 -10.53 -6.02
C PHE A 16 -7.41 -9.27 -5.25
N ASN A 17 -7.72 -9.42 -3.97
CA ASN A 17 -8.00 -8.28 -3.11
C ASN A 17 -6.69 -7.66 -2.66
N GLN A 18 -6.25 -6.62 -3.38
CA GLN A 18 -5.03 -5.88 -3.06
C GLN A 18 -5.11 -5.08 -1.75
N PHE A 19 -6.28 -4.94 -1.14
CA PHE A 19 -6.50 -4.17 0.10
C PHE A 19 -6.74 -5.09 1.29
N GLU A 20 -5.82 -6.04 1.47
CA GLU A 20 -5.78 -6.94 2.62
C GLU A 20 -4.85 -6.39 3.71
N SER A 21 -5.29 -6.49 4.96
CA SER A 21 -4.47 -6.06 6.08
C SER A 21 -3.25 -6.97 6.24
N GLY A 22 -2.08 -6.40 6.46
CA GLY A 22 -0.85 -7.17 6.60
C GLY A 22 0.42 -6.38 6.37
N LEU A 23 1.53 -7.11 6.16
CA LEU A 23 2.81 -6.54 5.82
C LEU A 23 2.95 -6.39 4.31
N TRP A 24 3.30 -5.20 3.88
CA TRP A 24 3.45 -4.82 2.49
C TRP A 24 4.86 -4.32 2.21
N SER A 25 5.37 -4.65 1.03
CA SER A 25 6.57 -4.01 0.48
C SER A 25 6.15 -2.73 -0.23
N SER A 26 6.86 -1.64 0.03
CA SER A 26 6.60 -0.33 -0.56
C SER A 26 7.86 0.30 -1.12
N ARG A 27 7.69 1.04 -2.22
CA ARG A 27 8.71 1.92 -2.79
C ARG A 27 8.04 3.22 -3.23
N TYR A 28 8.60 4.35 -2.84
CA TYR A 28 8.01 5.66 -3.12
C TYR A 28 9.09 6.70 -3.40
N TYR A 29 8.70 7.76 -4.09
CA TYR A 29 9.57 8.90 -4.38
C TYR A 29 9.26 10.03 -3.39
N GLN A 30 10.27 10.51 -2.67
CA GLN A 30 10.15 11.58 -1.67
C GLN A 30 11.46 12.38 -1.68
N TYR A 31 11.37 13.70 -1.52
CA TYR A 31 12.55 14.60 -1.46
C TYR A 31 13.57 14.37 -2.58
N ASP A 32 13.06 14.29 -3.81
CA ASP A 32 13.85 14.05 -5.02
C ASP A 32 14.65 12.73 -5.04
N ALA A 33 14.34 11.80 -4.13
CA ALA A 33 14.97 10.50 -4.00
C ALA A 33 13.96 9.34 -4.01
N TRP A 34 14.41 8.17 -4.48
CA TRP A 34 13.65 6.92 -4.36
C TRP A 34 13.97 6.24 -3.04
N HIS A 35 12.94 5.99 -2.24
CA HIS A 35 13.04 5.27 -0.97
C HIS A 35 12.50 3.85 -1.13
N GLY A 36 13.16 2.89 -0.50
CA GLY A 36 12.75 1.48 -0.45
C GLY A 36 13.56 0.49 -1.31
N SER A 37 13.17 -0.79 -1.30
CA SER A 37 11.94 -1.30 -0.70
C SER A 37 11.96 -1.36 0.84
N HIS A 38 10.91 -0.83 1.47
CA HIS A 38 10.69 -0.94 2.92
C HIS A 38 9.43 -1.77 3.21
N GLN A 39 9.44 -2.50 4.33
CA GLN A 39 8.23 -3.14 4.85
C GLN A 39 7.43 -2.13 5.67
N LEU A 40 6.11 -2.13 5.46
CA LEU A 40 5.17 -1.39 6.28
C LEU A 40 3.94 -2.26 6.57
N SER A 41 3.28 -1.99 7.69
CA SER A 41 2.02 -2.62 8.07
C SER A 41 0.87 -1.74 7.60
N LEU A 42 -0.13 -2.34 6.95
CA LEU A 42 -1.39 -1.67 6.60
C LEU A 42 -2.56 -2.46 7.18
N SER A 43 -3.54 -1.72 7.70
CA SER A 43 -4.83 -2.22 8.16
C SER A 43 -5.92 -1.49 7.38
N PHE A 44 -6.70 -2.23 6.60
CA PHE A 44 -7.78 -1.70 5.78
C PHE A 44 -9.13 -1.88 6.47
N ASP A 45 -9.89 -0.79 6.56
CA ASP A 45 -11.27 -0.78 7.01
C ASP A 45 -12.21 -0.68 5.79
N PRO A 46 -12.89 -1.79 5.40
CA PRO A 46 -13.77 -1.82 4.24
C PRO A 46 -15.05 -1.00 4.42
N GLU A 47 -15.48 -0.71 5.65
CA GLU A 47 -16.70 0.05 5.90
C GLU A 47 -16.49 1.54 5.64
N THR A 48 -15.31 2.05 5.97
CA THR A 48 -14.99 3.48 5.86
C THR A 48 -14.01 3.81 4.75
N SER A 49 -13.48 2.80 4.05
CA SER A 49 -12.42 2.94 3.06
C SER A 49 -11.16 3.63 3.63
N LYS A 50 -10.94 3.49 4.94
CA LYS A 50 -9.76 4.01 5.62
C LYS A 50 -8.65 2.96 5.65
N VAL A 51 -7.43 3.44 5.56
CA VAL A 51 -6.24 2.62 5.81
C VAL A 51 -5.42 3.26 6.91
N THR A 52 -4.98 2.46 7.86
CA THR A 52 -4.03 2.86 8.90
C THR A 52 -2.83 1.94 8.88
N GLY A 53 -1.74 2.35 9.51
CA GLY A 53 -0.54 1.54 9.47
C GLY A 53 0.64 2.19 10.15
N ASN A 54 1.78 1.55 9.99
CA ASN A 54 3.06 2.07 10.46
C ASN A 54 4.19 1.44 9.66
N GLY A 55 5.35 2.11 9.66
CA GLY A 55 6.54 1.62 9.00
C GLY A 55 7.79 2.34 9.49
N SER A 56 8.90 1.94 8.91
CA SER A 56 10.21 2.55 9.14
C SER A 56 10.93 2.65 7.80
N ASP A 57 11.63 3.76 7.58
CA ASP A 57 12.48 3.99 6.43
C ASP A 57 13.79 4.68 6.86
N ASP A 58 14.58 5.13 5.90
CA ASP A 58 15.83 5.86 6.11
C ASP A 58 15.64 7.24 6.76
N VAL A 59 14.45 7.86 6.65
CA VAL A 59 14.11 9.10 7.35
C VAL A 59 13.75 8.80 8.80
N GLY A 60 12.96 7.76 9.08
CA GLY A 60 12.65 7.32 10.43
C GLY A 60 11.39 6.46 10.54
N ASP A 61 10.90 6.33 11.78
CA ASP A 61 9.67 5.60 12.07
C ASP A 61 8.46 6.51 11.84
N TYR A 62 7.37 5.96 11.31
CA TYR A 62 6.17 6.72 11.01
C TYR A 62 4.89 5.92 11.21
N ASN A 63 3.82 6.65 11.52
CA ASN A 63 2.45 6.15 11.45
C ASN A 63 1.81 6.57 10.13
N ILE A 64 0.86 5.78 9.65
CA ILE A 64 0.16 5.96 8.38
C ILE A 64 -1.33 6.15 8.67
N GLU A 65 -1.91 7.18 8.04
CA GLU A 65 -3.35 7.32 7.88
C GLU A 65 -3.66 7.62 6.42
N GLY A 66 -4.74 7.07 5.89
CA GLY A 66 -5.07 7.22 4.49
C GLY A 66 -6.48 6.78 4.11
N ILE A 67 -6.76 6.91 2.81
CA ILE A 67 -8.00 6.48 2.18
C ILE A 67 -7.63 5.66 0.94
N TYR A 68 -8.37 4.58 0.69
CA TYR A 68 -8.20 3.75 -0.50
C TYR A 68 -9.51 3.66 -1.29
N SER A 69 -9.41 3.29 -2.57
CA SER A 69 -10.56 3.05 -3.43
C SER A 69 -10.43 1.72 -4.14
N THR A 70 -11.39 0.84 -3.90
CA THR A 70 -11.55 -0.44 -4.62
C THR A 70 -11.96 -0.23 -6.08
N THR A 71 -12.54 0.92 -6.42
CA THR A 71 -12.91 1.27 -7.80
C THR A 71 -11.70 1.70 -8.62
N THR A 72 -10.88 2.61 -8.08
CA THR A 72 -9.72 3.15 -8.82
C THR A 72 -8.43 2.40 -8.55
N HIS A 73 -8.41 1.50 -7.56
CA HIS A 73 -7.23 0.74 -7.12
C HIS A 73 -6.09 1.63 -6.61
N TRP A 74 -6.42 2.85 -6.18
CA TRP A 74 -5.48 3.86 -5.67
C TRP A 74 -5.63 4.02 -4.16
N MET A 75 -4.57 4.51 -3.54
CA MET A 75 -4.52 4.79 -2.11
C MET A 75 -3.71 6.07 -1.87
N GLY A 76 -4.30 7.01 -1.13
CA GLY A 76 -3.59 8.18 -0.61
C GLY A 76 -3.17 7.90 0.83
N LEU A 77 -1.87 8.03 1.12
CA LEU A 77 -1.29 7.78 2.43
C LEU A 77 -0.64 9.05 2.96
N THR A 78 -0.91 9.38 4.20
CA THR A 78 -0.19 10.41 4.97
C THR A 78 0.65 9.73 6.03
N LYS A 79 1.97 9.90 5.91
CA LYS A 79 2.97 9.45 6.87
C LYS A 79 3.21 10.56 7.88
N LYS A 80 3.18 10.24 9.16
CA LYS A 80 3.61 11.13 10.24
C LYS A 80 4.85 10.55 10.89
N TYR A 81 5.99 11.18 10.68
CA TYR A 81 7.24 10.74 11.29
C TYR A 81 7.27 11.01 12.80
N GLN A 82 7.88 10.07 13.54
CA GLN A 82 8.07 10.16 14.98
C GLN A 82 9.40 10.86 15.28
N ASN A 83 9.34 11.97 16.01
CA ASN A 83 10.54 12.70 16.45
C ASN A 83 11.50 11.79 17.20
N GLY A 84 12.80 11.92 16.90
CA GLY A 84 13.86 11.17 17.57
C GLY A 84 14.17 9.80 16.96
N THR A 85 13.65 9.51 15.75
CA THR A 85 13.95 8.29 15.01
C THR A 85 14.64 8.60 13.67
N GLY A 86 15.44 7.67 13.15
CA GLY A 86 16.12 7.81 11.85
C GLY A 86 17.08 9.01 11.74
N ASP A 87 17.08 9.65 10.58
CA ASP A 87 17.94 10.81 10.27
C ASP A 87 17.34 12.10 10.84
N LEU A 88 17.92 12.61 11.92
CA LEU A 88 17.48 13.83 12.60
C LEU A 88 17.54 15.10 11.72
N SER A 89 18.34 15.10 10.65
CA SER A 89 18.40 16.23 9.73
C SER A 89 17.19 16.27 8.77
N GLN A 90 16.53 15.13 8.57
CA GLN A 90 15.38 14.99 7.69
C GLN A 90 14.08 14.79 8.48
N ASN A 91 14.11 14.02 9.56
CA ASN A 91 12.98 13.73 10.43
C ASN A 91 12.70 14.88 11.40
N LEU A 92 12.00 15.88 10.88
CA LEU A 92 11.49 17.02 11.64
C LEU A 92 10.11 16.77 12.29
N GLY A 93 9.66 15.50 12.37
CA GLY A 93 8.32 15.15 12.86
C GLY A 93 7.19 15.64 11.95
N HIS A 94 7.49 15.83 10.67
CA HIS A 94 6.59 16.40 9.70
C HIS A 94 5.72 15.31 9.05
N TYR A 95 4.74 15.77 8.27
CA TYR A 95 3.84 14.90 7.52
C TYR A 95 4.28 14.84 6.06
N VAL A 96 4.18 13.66 5.46
CA VAL A 96 4.38 13.46 4.02
C VAL A 96 3.18 12.72 3.45
N THR A 97 2.58 13.26 2.39
CA THR A 97 1.50 12.59 1.66
C THR A 97 2.06 12.00 0.38
N ILE A 98 1.77 10.71 0.15
CA ILE A 98 2.11 9.98 -1.06
C ILE A 98 0.86 9.35 -1.65
N GLN A 99 0.83 9.21 -2.98
CA GLN A 99 -0.19 8.41 -3.64
C GLN A 99 0.44 7.12 -4.15
N VAL A 100 -0.11 5.98 -3.75
CA VAL A 100 0.36 4.67 -4.18
C VAL A 100 -0.69 3.93 -5.00
N THR A 101 -0.20 3.10 -5.92
CA THR A 101 -1.01 2.20 -6.74
C THR A 101 -0.43 0.79 -6.66
N TRP A 102 -1.28 -0.21 -6.80
CA TRP A 102 -0.82 -1.60 -6.82
C TRP A 102 -0.13 -1.92 -8.15
N ASN A 103 1.15 -2.31 -8.09
CA ASN A 103 1.88 -2.82 -9.26
C ASN A 103 1.74 -4.34 -9.31
N THR A 104 0.88 -4.83 -10.21
CA THR A 104 0.58 -6.26 -10.38
C THR A 104 1.79 -7.09 -10.80
N ASN A 105 2.69 -6.53 -11.62
CA ASN A 105 3.88 -7.22 -12.10
C ASN A 105 4.91 -7.46 -10.99
N GLN A 106 5.00 -6.52 -10.04
CA GLN A 106 5.99 -6.55 -8.96
C GLN A 106 5.41 -6.94 -7.61
N ARG A 107 4.08 -7.12 -7.53
CA ARG A 107 3.34 -7.46 -6.32
C ARG A 107 3.69 -6.54 -5.14
N ARG A 108 3.69 -5.22 -5.39
CA ARG A 108 3.97 -4.20 -4.38
C ARG A 108 3.23 -2.90 -4.66
N PHE A 109 3.07 -2.06 -3.64
CA PHE A 109 2.60 -0.69 -3.81
C PHE A 109 3.74 0.22 -4.28
N GLU A 110 3.48 0.99 -5.32
CA GLU A 110 4.41 2.00 -5.85
C GLU A 110 3.72 3.36 -5.92
N GLY A 111 4.43 4.40 -5.48
CA GLY A 111 3.88 5.75 -5.43
C GLY A 111 4.85 6.87 -5.76
N LYS A 112 4.26 8.03 -6.03
CA LYS A 112 4.93 9.31 -6.20
C LYS A 112 4.27 10.35 -5.30
#